data_AF-A0A1R1QK42-F1
#
_entry.id   AF-A0A1R1QK42-F1
#
_cell.length_a   1.000
_cell.length_b   1.000
_cell.length_c   1.000
_cell.angle_alpha   90.00
_cell.angle_beta   90.00
_cell.angle_gamma   90.00
#
_symmetry.space_group_name_H-M   'P 1'
#
loop_
_entity.id
_entity.type
_entity.pdbx_description
1 polymer ?
#
loop_
_entity_poly.entity_id
_entity_poly.type
_entity_poly.pdbx_seq_one_letter_code
_entity_poly.pdbx_strand_id
1 'polypeptide(L)' 'MAPQLKEAVEIRRKRLIQRLIQLGIYKKAERHLYELTLSELESEYRSLKKGGQ' A
#
# COMPACT_ATOMS: atom_id res chain seq x y z
N MET A 1 -25.43 0.93 10.04
CA MET A 1 -24.32 1.15 9.07
C MET A 1 -23.01 1.11 9.82
N ALA A 2 -22.01 0.33 9.39
CA ALA A 2 -20.73 0.18 10.09
C ALA A 2 -19.64 1.11 9.49
N PRO A 3 -19.51 2.37 9.96
CA PRO A 3 -18.48 3.30 9.47
C PRO A 3 -17.04 2.82 9.75
N GLN A 4 -16.88 1.85 10.66
CA GLN A 4 -15.59 1.36 11.15
C GLN A 4 -14.77 0.60 10.09
N LEU A 5 -15.42 -0.01 9.10
CA LEU A 5 -14.73 -0.78 8.06
C LEU A 5 -14.00 0.12 7.06
N LYS A 6 -14.59 1.26 6.71
CA LYS A 6 -13.98 2.20 5.76
C LYS A 6 -12.73 2.84 6.36
N GLU A 7 -12.82 3.25 7.61
CA GLU A 7 -11.70 3.83 8.35
C GLU A 7 -10.52 2.86 8.50
N ALA A 8 -10.80 1.60 8.86
CA ALA A 8 -9.77 0.56 8.96
C ALA A 8 -9.04 0.33 7.61
N VAL A 9 -9.78 0.33 6.51
CA VAL A 9 -9.24 0.20 5.14
C VAL A 9 -8.38 1.40 4.78
N GLU A 10 -8.83 2.62 5.08
CA GLU A 10 -8.07 3.84 4.80
C GLU A 10 -6.78 3.93 5.63
N ILE A 11 -6.84 3.59 6.92
CA ILE A 11 -5.67 3.53 7.81
C ILE A 11 -4.65 2.53 7.26
N ARG A 12 -5.10 1.34 6.86
CA ARG A 12 -4.23 0.30 6.29
C ARG A 12 -3.60 0.77 4.99
N ARG A 13 -4.36 1.43 4.11
CA ARG A 13 -3.87 2.00 2.85
C ARG A 13 -2.77 3.03 3.11
N LYS A 14 -3.01 4.00 4.00
CA LYS A 14 -2.01 5.02 4.37
C LYS A 14 -0.74 4.40 4.94
N ARG A 15 -0.87 3.38 5.80
CA ARG A 15 0.27 2.65 6.37
C ARG A 15 1.12 1.98 5.29
N LEU A 16 0.51 1.33 4.31
CA LEU A 16 1.23 0.68 3.21
C LEU A 16 1.95 1.69 2.32
N ILE A 17 1.29 2.80 1.96
CA ILE A 17 1.90 3.89 1.20
C ILE A 17 3.14 4.41 1.92
N GLN A 18 3.02 4.72 3.22
CA GLN A 18 4.15 5.17 4.04
C GLN A 18 5.28 4.13 4.10
N ARG A 19 4.96 2.84 4.20
CA ARG A 19 5.95 1.75 4.21
C ARG A 19 6.68 1.65 2.88
N LEU A 20 5.96 1.74 1.76
CA LEU A 20 6.54 1.69 0.42
C LEU A 20 7.45 2.89 0.17
N ILE A 21 7.03 4.09 0.60
CA ILE A 21 7.86 5.31 0.56
C ILE A 21 9.15 5.13 1.37
N GLN A 22 9.07 4.56 2.58
CA GLN A 22 10.25 4.26 3.40
C GLN A 22 11.20 3.24 2.75
N LEU A 23 10.69 2.35 1.89
CA LEU A 23 11.49 1.41 1.11
C LEU A 23 12.08 2.06 -0.16
N GLY A 24 11.84 3.36 -0.40
CA GLY A 24 12.30 4.07 -1.60
C GLY A 24 11.36 3.94 -2.79
N ILE A 25 10.15 3.41 -2.60
CA ILE A 25 9.16 3.24 -3.67
C ILE A 25 8.12 4.35 -3.56
N TYR A 26 8.08 5.21 -4.57
CA TYR A 26 7.18 6.38 -4.62
C TYR A 26 6.08 6.22 -5.66
N LYS A 27 6.30 5.35 -6.65
CA LYS A 27 5.41 5.08 -7.77
C LYS A 27 5.63 3.66 -8.28
N LYS A 28 4.57 3.04 -8.82
CA LYS A 28 4.60 1.74 -9.46
C LYS A 28 4.18 1.90 -10.91
N ALA A 29 5.01 1.44 -11.86
CA ALA A 29 4.68 1.46 -13.29
C ALA A 29 4.10 2.83 -13.72
N GLU A 30 4.81 3.90 -13.35
CA GLU A 30 4.45 5.30 -13.64
C GLU A 30 3.22 5.86 -12.91
N ARG A 31 2.46 5.04 -12.17
CA ARG A 31 1.35 5.49 -11.32
C ARG A 31 1.81 5.77 -9.89
N HIS A 32 1.31 6.85 -9.31
CA HIS A 32 1.60 7.18 -7.92
C HIS A 32 0.99 6.13 -6.97
N LEU A 33 1.62 5.90 -5.82
CA LEU A 33 1.08 5.00 -4.79
C LEU A 33 -0.34 5.39 -4.33
N TYR A 34 -0.69 6.67 -4.42
CA TYR A 34 -2.01 7.19 -4.11
C TYR A 34 -3.07 6.82 -5.16
N GLU A 35 -2.66 6.52 -6.38
CA GLU A 35 -3.55 6.04 -7.45
C GLU A 35 -3.79 4.52 -7.35
N LEU A 36 -2.92 3.81 -6.64
CA LEU A 36 -3.05 2.36 -6.43
C LEU A 36 -4.12 2.02 -5.40
N THR A 37 -4.88 0.97 -5.67
CA THR A 37 -5.84 0.41 -4.73
C THR A 37 -5.15 -0.25 -3.52
N LEU A 38 -5.89 -0.49 -2.43
CA LEU A 38 -5.35 -1.17 -1.24
C LEU A 38 -4.72 -2.52 -1.59
N SER A 39 -5.40 -3.31 -2.43
CA SER A 39 -4.94 -4.64 -2.85
C SER A 39 -3.63 -4.57 -3.65
N GLU A 40 -3.48 -3.56 -4.51
CA GLU A 40 -2.23 -3.33 -5.24
C GLU A 40 -1.08 -2.96 -4.30
N LEU A 41 -1.32 -2.05 -3.35
CA LEU A 41 -0.33 -1.66 -2.34
C LEU A 41 0.10 -2.86 -1.48
N GLU A 42 -0.85 -3.72 -1.11
CA GLU A 42 -0.58 -4.96 -0.38
C GLU A 42 0.23 -5.96 -1.20
N SER A 43 -0.10 -6.12 -2.49
CA SER A 43 0.63 -6.98 -3.41
C SER A 43 2.07 -6.53 -3.57
N GLU A 44 2.31 -5.23 -3.77
CA GLU A 44 3.66 -4.67 -3.85
C GLU A 44 4.43 -4.91 -2.56
N TYR A 45 3.84 -4.54 -1.42
CA TYR A 45 4.47 -4.72 -0.13
C TYR A 45 4.80 -6.19 0.14
N ARG A 46 3.93 -7.12 -0.28
CA ARG A 46 4.16 -8.57 -0.16
C ARG A 46 5.23 -9.08 -1.12
N SER A 47 5.29 -8.58 -2.35
CA SER A 47 6.36 -8.90 -3.31
C SER A 47 7.72 -8.48 -2.78
N LEU A 48 7.81 -7.26 -2.22
CA LEU A 48 9.06 -6.76 -1.62
C LEU A 48 9.48 -7.60 -0.41
N LYS A 49 8.52 -7.99 0.42
CA LYS A 49 8.79 -8.85 1.58
C LYS A 49 9.19 -10.29 1.18
N LYS A 50 8.75 -10.76 0.01
CA LYS A 50 9.10 -12.09 -0.51
C LYS A 50 10.41 -12.13 -1.30
N GLY A 51 10.92 -10.99 -1.77
CA GLY A 51 12.16 -10.90 -2.57
C GLY A 51 13.46 -10.90 -1.77
N GLY A 52 13.44 -11.28 -0.48
CA GLY A 52 14.63 -11.33 0.40
C GLY A 52 15.13 -12.74 0.68
N GLN A 53 15.14 -13.63 -0.31
CA GLN A 53 15.81 -14.93 -0.25
C GLN A 53 17.05 -14.96 -1.14
#